data_AF-A0A660PUF6-F1
#
_entry.id   AF-A0A660PUF6-F1
#
_cell.length_a   1.000
_cell.length_b   1.000
_cell.length_c   1.000
_cell.angle_alpha   90.00
_cell.angle_beta   90.00
_cell.angle_gamma   90.00
#
_symmetry.space_group_name_H-M   'P 1'
#
loop_
_entity.id
_entity.type
_entity.pdbx_description
1 polymer ?
#
loop_
_entity_poly.entity_id
_entity_poly.type
_entity_poly.pdbx_seq_one_letter_code
_entity_poly.pdbx_strand_id
1 'polypeptide(L)'
;DLGDPLFREACEVVIRHKQGSVSLLQRRLGIGYQRAARLIDKLEQAGVVSAFDGSKARDVLVDQEYLNTVFAGAAERVADESK
;
A
#
# COMPACT_ATOMS: atom_id res chain seq x y z
N ASP A 1 8.69 4.70 -1.62
CA ASP A 1 9.43 4.54 -0.37
C ASP A 1 8.49 4.10 0.75
N LEU A 2 8.91 3.03 1.45
CA LEU A 2 8.27 2.44 2.62
C LEU A 2 8.16 3.43 3.78
N GLY A 3 8.94 4.53 3.75
CA GLY A 3 8.86 5.62 4.71
C GLY A 3 7.64 6.55 4.59
N ASP A 4 6.72 6.34 3.62
CA ASP A 4 5.44 7.06 3.66
C ASP A 4 4.60 6.54 4.84
N PRO A 5 4.12 7.40 5.74
CA PRO A 5 3.35 6.94 6.90
C PRO A 5 2.03 6.26 6.49
N LEU A 6 1.53 6.50 5.28
CA LEU A 6 0.32 5.87 4.76
C LEU A 6 0.60 4.66 3.85
N PHE A 7 1.86 4.27 3.65
CA PHE A 7 2.19 3.19 2.72
C PHE A 7 1.55 1.86 3.15
N ARG A 8 1.71 1.49 4.43
CA ARG A 8 1.12 0.27 4.99
C ARG A 8 -0.40 0.26 4.86
N GLU A 9 -1.06 1.37 5.19
CA GLU A 9 -2.51 1.50 5.09
C GLU A 9 -2.98 1.43 3.63
N ALA A 10 -2.21 2.01 2.69
CA ALA A 10 -2.50 1.90 1.27
C ALA A 10 -2.43 0.44 0.78
N CYS A 11 -1.43 -0.34 1.23
CA CYS A 11 -1.35 -1.77 0.93
C CYS A 11 -2.59 -2.51 1.46
N GLU A 12 -2.99 -2.28 2.71
CA GLU A 12 -4.18 -2.88 3.31
C GLU A 12 -5.45 -2.55 2.54
N VAL A 13 -5.61 -1.29 2.12
CA VAL A 13 -6.76 -0.84 1.33
C VAL A 13 -6.82 -1.58 -0.01
N VAL A 14 -5.71 -1.64 -0.76
CA VAL A 14 -5.74 -2.30 -2.07
C VAL A 14 -5.96 -3.80 -1.94
N ILE A 15 -5.32 -4.47 -0.97
CA ILE A 15 -5.51 -5.90 -0.70
C ILE A 15 -6.98 -6.22 -0.36
N ARG A 16 -7.60 -5.40 0.50
CA ARG A 16 -9.00 -5.56 0.90
C ARG A 16 -9.96 -5.37 -0.27
N HIS A 17 -9.67 -4.42 -1.16
CA HIS A 17 -10.55 -4.07 -2.28
C HIS A 17 -10.20 -4.76 -3.61
N LYS A 18 -9.12 -5.54 -3.63
CA LYS A 18 -8.61 -6.29 -4.80
C LYS A 18 -8.39 -5.40 -6.04
N GLN A 19 -8.09 -4.12 -5.82
CA GLN A 19 -7.80 -3.16 -6.90
C GLN A 19 -6.94 -2.00 -6.38
N GLY A 20 -5.99 -1.55 -7.20
CA GLY A 20 -5.13 -0.40 -6.95
C GLY A 20 -5.46 0.77 -7.86
N SER A 21 -6.24 1.73 -7.38
CA SER A 21 -6.50 2.98 -8.12
C SER A 21 -6.32 4.23 -7.26
N VAL A 22 -5.93 5.33 -7.91
CA VAL A 22 -5.75 6.63 -7.24
C VAL A 22 -7.02 7.05 -6.53
N SER A 23 -8.18 6.96 -7.20
CA SER A 23 -9.45 7.38 -6.63
C SER A 23 -9.86 6.53 -5.41
N LEU A 24 -9.52 5.24 -5.38
CA LEU A 24 -9.76 4.38 -4.21
C LEU A 24 -8.97 4.91 -3.00
N LEU A 25 -7.67 5.15 -3.17
CA LEU A 25 -6.82 5.64 -2.08
C LEU A 25 -7.26 7.03 -1.61
N GLN A 26 -7.67 7.92 -2.51
CA GLN A 26 -8.22 9.23 -2.14
C GLN A 26 -9.41 9.10 -1.19
N ARG A 27 -10.39 8.25 -1.55
CA ARG A 27 -11.63 8.08 -0.75
C ARG A 27 -11.38 7.35 0.57
N ARG A 28 -10.50 6.36 0.58
CA ARG A 28 -10.25 5.51 1.76
C ARG A 28 -9.30 6.14 2.76
N LEU A 29 -8.28 6.87 2.28
CA LEU A 29 -7.26 7.48 3.14
C LEU A 29 -7.47 8.98 3.36
N GLY A 30 -8.49 9.58 2.72
CA GLY A 30 -8.77 11.02 2.85
C GLY A 30 -7.67 11.93 2.30
N ILE A 31 -6.92 11.47 1.29
CA ILE A 31 -5.76 12.18 0.74
C ILE A 31 -6.05 12.79 -0.64
N GLY A 32 -5.29 13.83 -0.99
CA GLY A 32 -5.36 14.45 -2.30
C GLY A 32 -4.75 13.59 -3.43
N TYR A 33 -5.12 13.91 -4.67
CA TYR A 33 -4.72 13.18 -5.89
C TYR A 33 -3.21 12.93 -5.97
N GLN A 34 -2.38 13.96 -5.80
CA GLN A 34 -0.91 13.86 -5.93
C GLN A 34 -0.29 12.89 -4.92
N ARG A 35 -0.87 12.77 -3.73
CA ARG A 35 -0.38 11.81 -2.72
C ARG A 35 -0.85 10.40 -3.05
N ALA A 36 -2.11 10.24 -3.45
CA ALA A 36 -2.65 8.96 -3.87
C ALA A 36 -1.94 8.39 -5.10
N ALA A 37 -1.63 9.23 -6.11
CA ALA A 37 -0.86 8.84 -7.29
C ALA A 37 0.54 8.34 -6.90
N ARG A 38 1.28 9.11 -6.10
CA ARG A 38 2.59 8.69 -5.58
C ARG A 38 2.52 7.39 -4.77
N LEU A 39 1.46 7.17 -3.98
CA LEU A 39 1.29 5.92 -3.26
C LEU A 39 1.05 4.75 -4.23
N ILE A 40 0.23 4.92 -5.26
CA ILE A 40 0.03 3.89 -6.29
C ILE A 40 1.35 3.52 -6.99
N ASP A 41 2.16 4.49 -7.37
CA ASP A 41 3.46 4.23 -8.01
C ASP A 41 4.42 3.51 -7.06
N LYS A 42 4.40 3.87 -5.76
CA LYS A 42 5.18 3.16 -4.73
C LYS A 42 4.69 1.72 -4.54
N LEU A 43 3.38 1.49 -4.61
CA LEU A 43 2.80 0.14 -4.50
C LEU A 43 3.21 -0.73 -5.69
N GLU A 44 3.26 -0.16 -6.89
CA GLU A 44 3.79 -0.83 -8.08
C GLU A 44 5.26 -1.17 -7.92
N GLN A 45 6.09 -0.20 -7.51
CA GLN A 45 7.53 -0.41 -7.28
C GLN A 45 7.81 -1.49 -6.23
N ALA A 46 6.93 -1.61 -5.23
CA ALA A 46 7.01 -2.63 -4.19
C ALA A 46 6.42 -3.99 -4.63
N GLY A 47 5.93 -4.13 -5.86
CA GLY A 47 5.31 -5.37 -6.35
C GLY A 47 3.96 -5.69 -5.72
N VAL A 48 3.30 -4.72 -5.06
CA VAL A 48 1.98 -4.91 -4.43
C VAL A 48 0.86 -4.87 -5.47
N VAL A 49 1.02 -4.05 -6.49
CA VAL A 49 0.07 -3.91 -7.61
C VAL A 49 0.76 -4.05 -8.96
N SER A 50 0.01 -4.44 -9.97
CA SER A 50 0.50 -4.58 -11.34
C SER A 50 0.90 -3.23 -11.96
N ALA A 51 1.62 -3.31 -13.08
CA ALA A 51 1.80 -2.17 -13.97
C ALA A 51 0.45 -1.64 -14.47
N PHE A 52 0.43 -0.37 -14.87
CA PHE A 52 -0.75 0.23 -15.47
C PHE A 52 -0.95 -0.29 -16.88
N ASP A 53 -2.16 -0.80 -17.18
CA ASP A 53 -2.49 -1.42 -18.47
C ASP A 53 -3.23 -0.48 -19.44
N GLY A 54 -3.45 0.78 -19.06
CA GLY A 54 -4.10 1.78 -19.90
C GLY A 54 -5.62 1.84 -19.79
N SER A 55 -6.28 0.91 -19.09
CA SER A 55 -7.76 0.86 -19.11
C SER A 55 -8.43 0.60 -17.76
N LYS A 56 -7.72 0.05 -16.77
CA LYS A 56 -8.33 -0.37 -15.50
C LYS A 56 -7.52 0.01 -14.26
N ALA A 57 -8.15 -0.20 -13.10
CA ALA A 57 -7.43 -0.21 -11.83
C ALA A 57 -6.38 -1.32 -11.85
N ARG A 58 -5.22 -1.09 -11.21
CA ARG A 58 -4.13 -2.06 -11.16
C ARG A 58 -4.57 -3.30 -10.38
N ASP A 59 -4.18 -4.48 -10.85
CA ASP A 59 -4.45 -5.73 -10.14
C ASP A 59 -3.57 -5.82 -8.90
N VAL A 60 -4.07 -6.46 -7.84
CA VAL A 60 -3.32 -6.65 -6.60
C VAL A 60 -2.62 -8.01 -6.66
N LEU A 61 -1.30 -7.99 -6.52
CA LEU A 61 -0.43 -9.16 -6.73
C LEU A 61 -0.11 -9.90 -5.44
N VAL A 62 -0.47 -9.32 -4.29
CA VAL A 62 -0.14 -9.81 -2.96
C VAL A 62 -1.37 -9.91 -2.07
N ASP A 63 -1.22 -10.53 -0.92
CA ASP A 63 -2.27 -10.72 0.05
C ASP A 63 -1.87 -10.20 1.44
N GLN A 64 -2.66 -10.57 2.45
CA GLN A 64 -2.43 -10.13 3.82
C GLN A 64 -1.11 -10.67 4.40
N GLU A 65 -0.62 -11.82 3.92
CA GLU A 65 0.63 -12.42 4.41
C GLU A 65 1.84 -11.57 4.03
N TYR A 66 1.83 -10.98 2.83
CA TYR A 66 2.85 -10.03 2.39
C TYR A 66 3.05 -8.87 3.38
N LEU A 67 1.96 -8.34 3.97
CA LEU A 67 2.06 -7.28 4.97
C LEU A 67 2.82 -7.75 6.21
N ASN A 68 2.57 -8.98 6.65
CA ASN A 68 3.27 -9.53 7.79
C ASN A 68 4.76 -9.66 7.46
N THR A 69 5.14 -10.18 6.28
CA THR A 69 6.55 -10.31 5.90
C THR A 69 7.27 -8.97 5.78
N VAL A 70 6.65 -7.98 5.13
CA VAL A 70 7.30 -6.68 4.88
C VAL A 70 7.35 -5.80 6.13
N PHE A 71 6.36 -5.90 7.02
CA PHE A 71 6.25 -5.05 8.21
C PHE A 71 6.56 -5.78 9.53
N ALA A 72 6.84 -7.09 9.54
CA ALA A 72 7.19 -7.85 10.74
C ALA A 72 8.36 -7.23 11.51
N GLY A 73 9.42 -6.84 10.80
CA GLY A 73 10.60 -6.21 11.41
C GLY A 73 10.36 -4.81 12.00
N ALA A 74 9.19 -4.20 11.79
CA ALA A 74 8.77 -2.99 12.49
C ALA A 74 7.98 -3.31 13.77
N ALA A 75 7.20 -4.39 13.78
CA ALA A 75 6.44 -4.83 14.96
C ALA A 75 7.36 -5.32 16.09
N GLU A 76 8.46 -6.01 15.77
CA GLU A 76 9.44 -6.45 16.77
C GLU A 76 10.20 -5.28 17.44
N ARG A 77 10.41 -4.17 16.73
CA ARG A 77 11.10 -2.98 17.30
C ARG A 77 10.23 -2.20 18.29
N VAL A 78 8.92 -2.13 18.06
CA VAL A 78 7.98 -1.48 19.01
C VAL A 78 7.87 -2.28 20.32
N ALA A 79 8.02 -3.61 20.24
CA ALA A 79 8.02 -4.48 21.42
C ALA A 79 9.28 -4.31 22.28
N ASP A 80 10.42 -3.97 21.68
CA ASP A 80 11.69 -3.75 22.39
C ASP A 80 11.77 -2.36 23.04
N GLU A 81 11.25 -1.30 22.39
CA GLU A 81 11.20 0.06 22.97
C GLU A 81 10.19 0.22 24.12
N SER A 82 9.29 -0.74 24.30
CA SER A 82 8.31 -0.75 25.39
C SER A 82 8.82 -1.47 26.66
N LYS A 83 10.10 -1.85 26.69
CA LYS A 83 10.74 -2.57 27.79
C LYS A 83 11.77 -1.73 28.55
#